data_AF-A0A656GIT5-F1
#
_entry.id   AF-A0A656GIT5-F1
#
_cell.length_a   1.000
_cell.length_b   1.000
_cell.length_c   1.000
_cell.angle_alpha   90.00
_cell.angle_beta   90.00
_cell.angle_gamma   90.00
#
_symmetry.space_group_name_H-M   'P 1'
#
loop_
_entity.id
_entity.type
_entity.pdbx_description
1 polymer ?
#
loop_
_entity_poly.entity_id
_entity_poly.type
_entity_poly.pdbx_seq_one_letter_code
_entity_poly.pdbx_strand_id
1 'polypeptide(L)'
;ASVGFAQSAGLILGGSISQNNILGTGNFASLGMTRSEYQTKYNFAFTNPYFTPDGVSLGYNVFYNATDYSKYYDDDDEVSYYSLNSVGAGVNLGYPISETSRLTYGLTVQQDEIKTGKYTVDEIFDFVEK
;
A
#
# COMPACT_ATOMS: atom_id res chain seq x y z
N ALA A 1 -3.20 -17.56 2.37
CA ALA A 1 -1.95 -17.40 1.59
C ALA A 1 -2.21 -17.82 0.16
N SER A 2 -1.54 -17.21 -0.81
CA SER A 2 -1.72 -17.43 -2.24
C SER A 2 -0.36 -17.43 -2.95
N VAL A 3 -0.27 -18.21 -4.02
CA VAL A 3 0.88 -18.25 -4.93
C VAL A 3 0.36 -18.15 -6.35
N GLY A 4 0.98 -17.31 -7.18
CA GLY A 4 0.63 -17.12 -8.57
C GLY A 4 1.87 -16.85 -9.42
N PHE A 5 1.73 -16.96 -10.75
CA PHE A 5 2.80 -16.65 -11.68
C PHE A 5 2.25 -15.84 -12.85
N ALA A 6 2.97 -14.80 -13.26
CA ALA A 6 2.65 -14.01 -14.44
C ALA A 6 3.93 -13.70 -15.22
N GLN A 7 3.87 -13.78 -16.54
CA GLN A 7 5.06 -13.59 -17.38
C GLN A 7 5.73 -12.22 -17.19
N SER A 8 4.95 -11.17 -16.90
CA SER A 8 5.46 -9.83 -16.64
C SER A 8 5.87 -9.58 -15.18
N ALA A 9 5.43 -10.41 -14.23
CA ALA A 9 5.62 -10.19 -12.79
C ALA A 9 6.30 -11.33 -12.04
N GLY A 10 6.70 -12.37 -12.76
CA GLY A 10 7.29 -13.57 -12.23
C GLY A 10 6.41 -14.26 -11.20
N LEU A 11 7.07 -14.82 -10.19
CA LEU A 11 6.43 -15.45 -9.03
C LEU A 11 5.81 -14.40 -8.11
N ILE A 12 4.53 -14.55 -7.82
CA ILE A 12 3.76 -13.70 -6.90
C ILE A 12 3.39 -14.52 -5.67
N LEU A 13 3.82 -14.05 -4.51
CA LEU A 13 3.54 -14.62 -3.19
C LEU A 13 2.67 -13.65 -2.40
N GLY A 14 1.57 -14.13 -1.83
CA GLY A 14 0.64 -13.31 -1.06
C GLY A 14 0.23 -13.99 0.24
N GLY A 15 0.09 -13.20 1.30
CA GLY A 15 -0.38 -13.68 2.60
C GLY A 15 -1.06 -12.57 3.36
N SER A 16 -2.16 -12.89 4.04
CA SER A 16 -2.84 -11.95 4.92
C SER A 16 -3.43 -12.68 6.11
N ILE A 17 -3.42 -12.01 7.25
CA ILE A 17 -4.21 -12.36 8.42
C ILE A 17 -5.24 -11.25 8.64
N SER A 18 -6.47 -11.65 8.89
CA SER A 18 -7.55 -10.74 9.24
C SER A 18 -8.34 -11.34 10.40
N GLN A 19 -8.69 -10.49 11.36
CA GLN A 19 -9.43 -10.87 12.54
C GLN A 19 -10.61 -9.92 12.73
N ASN A 20 -11.81 -10.48 12.64
CA ASN A 20 -13.02 -9.82 13.10
C ASN A 20 -13.09 -9.93 14.63
N ASN A 21 -13.63 -8.91 15.28
CA ASN A 21 -13.76 -8.86 16.73
C ASN A 21 -12.42 -9.13 17.44
N ILE A 22 -11.36 -8.43 17.01
CA ILE A 22 -10.02 -8.63 17.58
C ILE A 22 -10.05 -8.37 19.09
N LEU A 23 -9.56 -9.34 19.86
CA LEU A 23 -9.56 -9.31 21.33
C LEU A 23 -10.95 -9.10 21.97
N GLY A 24 -12.05 -9.42 21.26
CA GLY A 24 -13.41 -9.23 21.80
C GLY A 24 -13.90 -7.78 21.80
N THR A 25 -13.21 -6.86 21.13
CA THR A 25 -13.50 -5.42 21.15
C THR A 25 -14.53 -4.95 20.10
N GLY A 26 -15.02 -5.85 19.24
CA GLY A 26 -15.88 -5.54 18.10
C GLY A 26 -15.12 -4.96 16.89
N ASN A 27 -13.83 -4.67 17.03
CA ASN A 27 -13.01 -4.08 15.98
C ASN A 27 -12.51 -5.12 14.98
N PHE A 28 -12.17 -4.64 13.79
CA PHE A 28 -11.51 -5.39 12.74
C PHE A 28 -10.05 -4.99 12.64
N ALA A 29 -9.16 -5.97 12.46
CA ALA A 29 -7.76 -5.71 12.11
C ALA A 29 -7.29 -6.65 11.02
N SER A 30 -6.40 -6.18 10.14
CA SER A 30 -5.74 -7.00 9.14
C SER A 30 -4.29 -6.59 8.92
N LEU A 31 -3.48 -7.59 8.59
CA LEU A 31 -2.11 -7.42 8.14
C LEU A 31 -1.92 -8.28 6.89
N GLY A 32 -1.46 -7.65 5.81
CA GLY A 32 -1.24 -8.27 4.52
C GLY A 32 0.16 -7.99 3.99
N MET A 33 0.67 -8.94 3.22
CA MET A 33 1.89 -8.81 2.45
C MET A 33 1.72 -9.44 1.07
N THR A 34 2.29 -8.82 0.06
CA THR A 34 2.38 -9.36 -1.29
C THR A 34 3.75 -9.06 -1.86
N ARG A 35 4.39 -10.05 -2.47
CA ARG A 35 5.71 -9.92 -3.08
C ARG A 35 5.69 -10.55 -4.46
N SER A 36 6.17 -9.81 -5.45
CA SER A 36 6.46 -10.29 -6.80
C SER A 36 7.95 -10.08 -7.11
N GLU A 37 8.34 -10.32 -8.37
CA GLU A 37 9.70 -10.12 -8.84
C GLU A 37 10.17 -8.65 -8.73
N TYR A 38 9.27 -7.70 -9.02
CA TYR A 38 9.56 -6.27 -9.02
C TYR A 38 8.81 -5.47 -7.95
N GLN A 39 7.83 -6.05 -7.25
CA GLN A 39 6.99 -5.30 -6.31
C GLN A 39 6.89 -5.97 -4.95
N THR A 40 7.01 -5.19 -3.88
CA THR A 40 6.74 -5.64 -2.51
C THR A 40 5.73 -4.70 -1.87
N LYS A 41 4.67 -5.26 -1.29
CA LYS A 41 3.60 -4.53 -0.61
C LYS A 41 3.40 -5.07 0.79
N TYR A 42 3.26 -4.16 1.74
CA TYR A 42 2.77 -4.43 3.09
C TYR A 42 1.60 -3.52 3.39
N ASN A 43 0.56 -4.06 4.03
CA ASN A 43 -0.61 -3.28 4.41
C ASN A 43 -1.08 -3.70 5.80
N PHE A 44 -1.35 -2.71 6.64
CA PHE A 44 -2.04 -2.87 7.91
C PHE A 44 -3.33 -2.06 7.87
N ALA A 45 -4.42 -2.64 8.35
CA ALA A 45 -5.68 -1.92 8.50
C ALA A 45 -6.33 -2.24 9.84
N PHE A 46 -6.96 -1.23 10.43
CA PHE A 46 -7.77 -1.35 11.63
C PHE A 46 -9.06 -0.57 11.43
N THR A 47 -10.20 -1.15 11.80
CA THR A 47 -11.51 -0.50 11.68
C THR A 47 -12.32 -0.70 12.94
N ASN A 48 -12.79 0.40 13.53
CA ASN A 48 -13.86 0.41 14.51
C ASN A 48 -15.20 0.66 13.79
N PRO A 49 -16.08 -0.34 13.66
CA PRO A 49 -17.36 -0.18 12.96
C PRO A 49 -18.39 0.67 13.73
N TYR A 50 -18.22 0.82 15.06
CA TYR A 50 -19.09 1.58 15.95
C TYR A 50 -18.27 2.62 16.72
N PHE A 51 -17.57 3.48 15.99
CA PHE A 51 -16.84 4.61 16.59
C PHE A 51 -17.81 5.56 17.29
N THR A 52 -19.02 5.72 16.76
CA THR A 52 -20.15 6.33 17.46
C THR A 52 -21.29 5.32 17.64
N PRO A 53 -22.19 5.53 18.63
CA PRO A 53 -23.36 4.68 18.83
C PRO A 53 -24.26 4.56 17.59
N ASP A 54 -24.27 5.58 16.72
CA ASP A 54 -25.09 5.66 15.52
C ASP A 54 -24.55 4.83 14.34
N GLY A 55 -23.50 4.03 14.54
CA GLY A 55 -22.93 3.16 13.49
C GLY A 55 -21.92 3.84 12.56
N VAL A 56 -21.42 5.03 12.95
CA VAL A 56 -20.29 5.64 12.26
C VAL A 56 -19.05 4.79 12.48
N SER A 57 -18.38 4.43 11.40
CA SER A 57 -17.12 3.69 11.45
C SER A 57 -15.94 4.63 11.34
N LEU A 58 -14.86 4.31 12.05
CA LEU A 58 -13.56 4.96 11.88
C LEU A 58 -12.52 3.88 11.64
N GLY A 59 -11.73 4.03 10.59
CA GLY A 59 -10.62 3.14 10.31
C GLY A 59 -9.33 3.87 10.01
N TYR A 60 -8.26 3.11 10.11
CA TYR A 60 -6.89 3.52 9.91
C TYR A 60 -6.23 2.50 9.01
N ASN A 61 -5.42 2.97 8.07
CA ASN A 61 -4.61 2.11 7.24
C ASN A 61 -3.18 2.64 7.19
N VAL A 62 -2.22 1.73 7.14
CA VAL A 62 -0.82 2.04 6.86
C VAL A 62 -0.36 1.08 5.78
N PHE A 63 0.38 1.60 4.81
CA PHE A 63 0.90 0.79 3.72
C PHE A 63 2.33 1.17 3.37
N TYR A 64 3.03 0.18 2.82
CA TYR A 64 4.33 0.33 2.20
C TYR A 64 4.30 -0.38 0.85
N ASN A 65 4.72 0.31 -0.21
CA ASN A 65 4.86 -0.24 -1.54
C ASN A 65 6.28 0.06 -2.03
N ALA A 66 7.05 -0.97 -2.35
CA ALA A 66 8.32 -0.82 -3.05
C ALA A 66 8.20 -1.41 -4.45
N THR A 67 8.68 -0.68 -5.43
CA THR A 67 8.82 -1.14 -6.80
C THR A 67 10.29 -1.03 -7.18
N ASP A 68 10.88 -2.16 -7.56
CA ASP A 68 12.27 -2.30 -7.96
C ASP A 68 12.34 -3.01 -9.32
N TYR A 69 12.72 -2.27 -10.36
CA TYR A 69 12.87 -2.77 -11.72
C TYR A 69 14.30 -3.24 -12.03
N SER A 70 15.22 -3.27 -11.06
CA SER A 70 16.64 -3.55 -11.30
C SER A 70 16.94 -4.98 -11.74
N LYS A 71 16.01 -5.93 -11.57
CA LYS A 71 16.26 -7.37 -11.78
C LYS A 71 16.03 -7.89 -13.19
N TYR A 72 15.62 -7.04 -14.14
CA TYR A 72 15.24 -7.52 -15.47
C TYR A 72 16.43 -7.75 -16.41
N TYR A 73 17.63 -7.24 -16.11
CA TYR A 73 18.82 -7.39 -16.96
C TYR A 73 20.06 -7.68 -16.10
N ASP A 74 20.73 -8.79 -16.41
CA ASP A 74 21.94 -9.33 -15.77
C ASP A 74 23.21 -8.79 -16.48
N ASP A 75 23.14 -7.58 -17.04
CA ASP A 75 24.22 -6.95 -17.81
C ASP A 75 24.59 -5.60 -17.19
N ASP A 76 25.89 -5.38 -17.06
CA ASP A 76 26.61 -4.21 -16.54
C ASP A 76 26.35 -2.88 -17.29
N ASP A 77 25.27 -2.75 -18.08
CA ASP A 77 25.05 -1.62 -19.00
C ASP A 77 23.75 -0.82 -18.73
N GLU A 78 23.94 0.31 -18.06
CA GLU A 78 23.29 1.62 -18.26
C GLU A 78 21.82 1.67 -18.79
N VAL A 79 20.82 1.39 -17.95
CA VAL A 79 19.45 1.91 -18.19
C VAL A 79 18.80 2.39 -16.89
N SER A 80 18.72 3.72 -16.73
CA SER A 80 18.00 4.51 -15.70
C SER A 80 17.00 3.73 -14.81
N TYR A 81 17.51 3.14 -13.72
CA TYR A 81 16.68 2.47 -12.72
C TYR A 81 16.05 3.52 -11.79
N TYR A 82 14.73 3.64 -11.82
CA TYR A 82 13.99 4.28 -10.73
C TYR A 82 13.50 3.18 -9.78
N SER A 83 13.91 3.26 -8.52
CA SER A 83 13.23 2.55 -7.44
C SER A 83 12.27 3.53 -6.79
N LEU A 84 10.99 3.17 -6.72
CA LEU A 84 9.98 3.96 -6.05
C LEU A 84 9.54 3.23 -4.79
N ASN A 85 9.80 3.87 -3.65
CA ASN A 85 9.31 3.42 -2.35
C ASN A 85 8.27 4.41 -1.85
N SER A 86 7.04 3.93 -1.70
CA SER A 86 5.92 4.70 -1.19
C SER A 86 5.53 4.20 0.19
N VAL A 87 5.56 5.08 1.18
CA VAL A 87 4.97 4.84 2.49
C VAL A 87 3.78 5.77 2.69
N GLY A 88 2.68 5.24 3.21
CA GLY A 88 1.50 6.06 3.43
C GLY A 88 0.65 5.58 4.58
N ALA A 89 -0.13 6.53 5.10
CA ALA A 89 -1.10 6.29 6.14
C ALA A 89 -2.41 7.01 5.79
N GLY A 90 -3.52 6.39 6.14
CA GLY A 90 -4.84 6.95 5.87
C GLY A 90 -5.79 6.75 7.04
N VAL A 91 -6.79 7.61 7.08
CA VAL A 91 -7.93 7.55 7.97
C VAL A 91 -9.19 7.56 7.12
N ASN A 92 -10.15 6.70 7.45
CA ASN A 92 -11.45 6.67 6.80
C ASN A 92 -12.60 6.71 7.80
N LEU A 93 -13.57 7.58 7.54
CA LEU A 93 -14.81 7.70 8.29
C LEU A 93 -15.98 7.28 7.42
N GLY A 94 -16.80 6.36 7.92
CA GLY A 94 -17.98 5.87 7.22
C GLY A 94 -19.24 6.25 7.98
N TYR A 95 -20.07 7.12 7.42
CA TYR A 95 -21.34 7.56 7.99
C TYR A 95 -22.52 6.83 7.33
N PRO A 96 -23.32 6.03 8.06
CA PRO A 96 -24.52 5.42 7.50
C PRO A 96 -25.61 6.49 7.31
N ILE A 97 -26.13 6.63 6.10
CA ILE A 97 -27.25 7.53 5.80
C ILE A 97 -28.57 6.78 5.97
N SER A 98 -28.61 5.51 5.59
CA SER A 98 -29.74 4.60 5.75
C SER A 98 -29.24 3.16 5.92
N GLU A 99 -30.16 2.21 6.12
CA GLU A 99 -29.84 0.79 6.23
C GLU A 99 -29.12 0.22 5.00
N THR A 100 -29.27 0.88 3.84
CA THR A 100 -28.71 0.43 2.56
C THR A 100 -27.70 1.42 1.96
N SER A 101 -27.53 2.60 2.57
CA SER A 101 -26.69 3.67 2.01
C SER A 101 -25.68 4.18 3.02
N ARG A 102 -24.42 4.30 2.59
CA ARG A 102 -23.31 4.77 3.42
C ARG A 102 -22.48 5.80 2.65
N LEU A 103 -22.09 6.86 3.34
CA LEU A 103 -21.11 7.82 2.88
C LEU A 103 -19.75 7.52 3.50
N THR A 104 -18.69 7.53 2.70
CA THR A 104 -17.33 7.30 3.18
C THR A 104 -16.47 8.50 2.83
N TYR A 105 -15.80 9.03 3.85
CA TYR A 105 -14.80 10.07 3.73
C TYR A 105 -13.45 9.47 4.07
N GLY A 106 -12.42 9.82 3.33
CA GLY A 106 -11.07 9.33 3.55
C GLY A 106 -10.04 10.41 3.32
N LEU A 107 -8.99 10.40 4.14
CA LEU A 107 -7.81 11.22 3.96
C LEU A 107 -6.59 10.31 4.04
N THR A 108 -5.73 10.37 3.04
CA THR A 108 -4.49 9.60 2.98
C THR A 108 -3.33 10.55 2.72
N VAL A 109 -2.26 10.37 3.50
CA VAL A 109 -0.97 11.02 3.27
C VAL A 109 0.01 9.95 2.79
N GLN A 110 0.79 10.27 1.76
CA GLN A 110 1.78 9.38 1.16
C GLN A 110 3.06 10.16 0.92
N GLN A 111 4.18 9.51 1.20
CA GLN A 111 5.51 9.98 0.86
C GLN A 111 6.16 8.99 -0.09
N ASP A 112 6.65 9.53 -1.20
CA ASP A 112 7.29 8.79 -2.28
C ASP A 112 8.78 9.12 -2.29
N GLU A 113 9.62 8.11 -2.12
CA GLU A 113 11.06 8.20 -2.27
C GLU A 113 11.45 7.59 -3.62
N ILE A 114 11.95 8.44 -4.52
CA ILE A 114 12.47 8.04 -5.82
C ILE A 114 13.99 7.94 -5.68
N LYS A 115 14.53 6.73 -5.80
CA LYS A 115 15.97 6.53 -5.94
C LYS A 115 16.31 6.42 -7.42
N THR A 116 17.08 7.36 -7.92
CA THR A 116 17.53 7.38 -9.30
C THR A 116 18.98 6.87 -9.41
N GLY A 117 19.26 6.07 -10.43
CA GLY A 117 20.62 5.61 -10.75
C GLY A 117 21.51 6.74 -11.30
N LYS A 118 22.84 6.52 -11.28
CA LYS A 118 23.90 7.51 -11.62
C LYS A 118 23.83 8.18 -13.00
N TYR A 119 22.91 7.77 -13.87
CA TYR A 119 22.63 8.41 -15.17
C TYR A 119 21.15 8.81 -15.26
N THR A 120 20.70 9.61 -14.30
CA THR A 120 19.36 10.18 -14.38
C THR A 120 19.39 11.31 -15.40
N VAL A 121 18.43 11.33 -16.34
CA VAL A 121 18.21 12.49 -17.23
C VAL A 121 18.05 13.77 -16.39
N ASP A 122 18.67 14.87 -16.84
CA ASP A 122 18.77 16.15 -16.11
C ASP A 122 17.42 16.68 -15.59
N GLU A 123 16.31 16.34 -16.23
CA GLU A 123 14.94 16.73 -15.83
C GLU A 123 14.48 16.18 -14.47
N ILE A 124 15.05 15.08 -13.96
CA ILE A 124 14.68 14.56 -12.62
C ILE A 124 15.47 15.27 -11.51
N PHE A 125 16.66 15.81 -11.79
CA PHE A 125 17.37 16.64 -10.81
C PHE A 125 16.61 17.94 -10.54
N ASP A 126 16.03 18.57 -11.57
CA ASP A 126 15.24 19.81 -11.45
C ASP A 126 13.93 19.65 -10.65
N PHE A 127 13.37 18.44 -10.57
CA PHE A 127 12.16 18.16 -9.76
C PHE A 127 12.48 17.84 -8.29
N VAL A 128 13.69 17.33 -8.00
CA VAL A 128 14.11 16.97 -6.63
C VAL A 128 14.65 18.16 -5.86
N GLU A 129 15.16 19.19 -6.55
CA GLU A 129 15.78 20.38 -5.94
C GLU A 129 14.79 21.54 -5.65
N LYS A 130 13.50 21.38 -5.95
CA LYS A 130 12.49 22.44 -5.80
C LYS A 130 11.40 22.15 -4.77
#